data_AF-A0A0U3PDX2-F1
#
_entry.id   AF-A0A0U3PDX2-F1
#
_cell.length_a   1.000
_cell.length_b   1.000
_cell.length_c   1.000
_cell.angle_alpha   90.00
_cell.angle_beta   90.00
_cell.angle_gamma   90.00
#
_symmetry.space_group_name_H-M   'P 1'
#
loop_
_entity.id
_entity.type
_entity.pdbx_description
1 polymer ?
#
loop_
_entity_poly.entity_id
_entity_poly.type
_entity_poly.pdbx_seq_one_letter_code
_entity_poly.pdbx_strand_id
1 'polypeptide(L)' 'MKRAGQPVELAPVYVLLASDEGSYITGQIYGVTGGKPIDL' A
#
# COMPACT_ATOMS: atom_id res chain seq x y z
N MET A 1 18.09 -10.98 -2.77
CA MET A 1 17.13 -12.07 -2.42
C MET A 1 15.72 -11.53 -2.54
N LYS A 2 14.81 -12.23 -3.23
CA LYS A 2 13.37 -11.88 -3.27
C LYS A 2 12.64 -12.78 -2.27
N ARG A 3 11.84 -12.21 -1.36
CA ARG A 3 11.01 -12.96 -0.40
C ARG A 3 9.52 -12.72 -0.66
N ALA A 4 8.68 -13.61 -0.14
CA ALA A 4 7.24 -13.37 -0.11
C ALA A 4 6.93 -12.13 0.75
N GLY A 5 6.00 -11.30 0.27
CA GLY A 5 5.42 -10.23 1.06
C GLY A 5 4.66 -10.81 2.25
N GLN A 6 4.69 -10.10 3.36
CA GLN A 6 3.99 -10.45 4.59
C GLN A 6 2.78 -9.53 4.76
N PRO A 7 1.67 -10.00 5.35
CA PRO A 7 0.46 -9.19 5.54
C PRO A 7 0.71 -7.88 6.29
N VAL A 8 1.64 -7.90 7.25
CA VAL A 8 2.04 -6.73 8.04
C VAL A 8 2.62 -5.60 7.18
N GLU A 9 3.09 -5.88 5.97
CA GLU A 9 3.64 -4.86 5.08
C GLU A 9 2.54 -4.07 4.35
N LEU A 10 1.37 -4.68 4.14
CA LEU A 10 0.20 -4.02 3.54
C LEU A 10 -0.65 -3.27 4.58
N ALA A 11 -0.71 -3.79 5.80
CA ALA A 11 -1.57 -3.28 6.87
C ALA A 11 -1.45 -1.76 7.11
N PRO A 12 -0.25 -1.13 7.14
CA PRO A 12 -0.12 0.30 7.38
C PRO A 12 -0.81 1.16 6.31
N VAL A 13 -0.72 0.78 5.03
CA VAL A 13 -1.38 1.51 3.94
C VAL A 13 -2.90 1.39 4.07
N TYR A 14 -3.39 0.20 4.42
CA TYR A 14 -4.82 0.00 4.66
C TYR A 14 -5.32 0.86 5.84
N VAL A 15 -4.60 0.87 6.95
CA VAL A 15 -4.95 1.66 8.14
C VAL A 15 -4.91 3.16 7.82
N LEU A 16 -3.91 3.63 7.08
CA LEU A 16 -3.83 5.03 6.63
C LEU A 16 -5.07 5.42 5.81
N LEU A 17 -5.42 4.63 4.80
CA LEU A 17 -6.58 4.91 3.93
C LEU A 17 -7.91 4.84 4.68
N ALA A 18 -7.99 4.07 5.76
CA ALA A 18 -9.17 3.97 6.61
C ALA A 18 -9.21 5.06 7.71
N SER A 19 -8.13 5.80 7.93
CA SER A 19 -8.03 6.83 8.96
C SER A 19 -8.52 8.20 8.49
N ASP A 20 -8.76 9.10 9.45
CA ASP A 20 -9.09 10.50 9.16
C ASP A 20 -7.97 11.23 8.38
N GLU A 21 -6.72 10.80 8.52
CA GLU A 21 -5.58 11.33 7.74
C GLU A 21 -5.71 11.01 6.25
N GLY A 22 -6.40 9.91 5.90
CA GLY A 22 -6.70 9.50 4.54
C GLY A 22 -7.91 10.19 3.92
N SER A 23 -8.59 11.10 4.64
CA SER A 23 -9.89 11.67 4.25
C SER A 23 -9.92 12.38 2.89
N TYR A 24 -8.76 12.85 2.39
CA TYR A 24 -8.65 13.50 1.08
C TYR A 24 -7.96 12.64 0.01
N ILE A 25 -7.65 11.37 0.32
CA ILE A 25 -6.99 10.44 -0.58
C ILE A 25 -8.06 9.63 -1.32
N THR A 26 -8.29 9.95 -2.59
CA THR A 26 -9.24 9.22 -3.45
C THR A 26 -8.70 9.05 -4.87
N GLY A 27 -9.14 7.99 -5.55
CA GLY A 27 -8.76 7.69 -6.95
C GLY A 27 -7.29 7.28 -7.15
N GLN A 28 -6.56 6.95 -6.08
CA GLN A 28 -5.13 6.61 -6.13
C GLN A 28 -4.90 5.10 -6.14
N ILE A 29 -3.78 4.67 -6.74
CA ILE A 29 -3.31 3.29 -6.70
C ILE A 29 -1.99 3.23 -5.92
N TYR A 30 -1.98 2.50 -4.81
CA TYR A 30 -0.81 2.32 -3.95
C TYR A 30 -0.19 0.93 -4.14
N GLY A 31 1.05 0.87 -4.61
CA GLY A 31 1.79 -0.39 -4.75
C GLY A 31 2.67 -0.72 -3.55
N VAL A 32 2.32 -1.80 -2.85
CA VAL A 32 3.16 -2.40 -1.79
C VAL A 32 3.85 -3.64 -2.33
N THR A 33 4.78 -3.46 -3.25
CA THR A 33 5.33 -4.53 -4.11
C THR A 33 6.77 -4.97 -3.77
N GLY A 34 7.37 -4.38 -2.73
CA GLY A 34 8.78 -4.60 -2.39
C GLY A 34 9.76 -4.05 -3.44
N GLY A 35 9.40 -2.92 -4.09
CA GLY A 35 10.24 -2.23 -5.08
C GLY A 35 10.04 -2.69 -6.52
N LYS A 36 9.01 -3.49 -6.81
CA LYS A 36 8.65 -3.82 -8.20
C LYS A 36 7.76 -2.72 -8.79
N PRO A 37 8.01 -2.26 -10.02
CA PRO A 37 7.10 -1.32 -10.68
C PRO A 37 5.68 -1.87 -10.75
N ILE A 38 4.70 -0.97 -10.68
CA ILE A 38 3.31 -1.25 -11.02
C ILE A 38 3.16 -0.85 -12.49
N ASP A 39 2.77 -1.77 -13.34
CA ASP A 39 2.43 -1.47 -14.73
C ASP A 39 0.93 -1.10 -14.74
N LEU A 40 0.63 0.17 -15.05
CA LEU A 40 -0.70 0.76 -15.00
C LEU A 40 -1.13 1.25 -16.38
#